data_AF-A0A5K7YJI5-F1
#
_entry.id   AF-A0A5K7YJI5-F1
#
_cell.length_a   1.000
_cell.length_b   1.000
_cell.length_c   1.000
_cell.angle_alpha   90.00
_cell.angle_beta   90.00
_cell.angle_gamma   90.00
#
_symmetry.space_group_name_H-M   'P 1'
#
loop_
_entity.id
_entity.type
_entity.pdbx_description
1 polymer ?
#
loop_
_entity_poly.entity_id
_entity_poly.type
_entity_poly.pdbx_seq_one_letter_code
_entity_poly.pdbx_strand_id
1 'polypeptide(L)' 'MKCIACNTEAPIKEFRYLYNPRIDESVSLRQCMKCQAWLVVDEMKSEATRIMQGGEDPWGKSAGIENVAQTTQ' A
#
# COMPACT_ATOMS: atom_id res chain seq x y z
N MET A 1 -3.82 -14.86 3.79
CA MET A 1 -4.13 -13.56 3.16
C MET A 1 -4.65 -13.81 1.76
N LYS A 2 -5.73 -13.14 1.36
CA LYS A 2 -6.23 -13.16 -0.02
C LYS A 2 -5.75 -11.91 -0.77
N CYS A 3 -5.15 -12.11 -1.94
CA CYS A 3 -4.82 -11.02 -2.84
C CYS A 3 -6.11 -10.44 -3.43
N ILE A 4 -6.41 -9.18 -3.14
CA ILE A 4 -7.60 -8.49 -3.66
C ILE A 4 -7.48 -8.12 -5.16
N ALA A 5 -6.28 -8.22 -5.75
CA ALA A 5 -6.06 -7.98 -7.18
C ALA A 5 -6.37 -9.22 -8.05
N CYS A 6 -5.81 -10.38 -7.68
CA CYS A 6 -5.91 -11.61 -8.48
C CYS A 6 -6.67 -12.74 -7.78
N ASN A 7 -7.28 -12.46 -6.62
CA ASN A 7 -8.02 -13.42 -5.78
C ASN A 7 -7.23 -14.64 -5.29
N THR A 8 -5.90 -14.68 -5.46
CA THR A 8 -5.08 -15.78 -4.95
C THR A 8 -4.97 -15.75 -3.44
N GLU A 9 -5.22 -16.90 -2.81
CA GLU A 9 -5.06 -17.10 -1.37
C GLU A 9 -3.71 -17.76 -1.09
N ALA A 10 -2.92 -17.11 -0.22
CA ALA A 10 -1.61 -17.60 0.19
C ALA A 10 -1.28 -17.12 1.63
N PRO A 11 -0.36 -17.79 2.34
CA PRO A 11 0.22 -17.28 3.57
C PRO A 11 0.87 -15.90 3.35
N ILE A 12 0.77 -15.01 4.33
CA ILE A 12 1.30 -13.64 4.26
C ILE A 12 2.80 -13.59 3.92
N LYS A 13 3.56 -14.63 4.32
CA LYS A 13 5.00 -14.78 4.03
C LYS A 13 5.32 -15.00 2.54
N GLU A 14 4.36 -15.47 1.74
CA GLU A 14 4.50 -15.56 0.27
C GLU A 14 4.27 -14.23 -0.44
N PHE A 15 3.77 -13.22 0.27
CA PHE A 15 3.71 -11.86 -0.25
C PHE A 15 4.99 -11.15 0.15
N ARG A 16 5.75 -10.71 -0.86
CA ARG A 16 7.04 -10.05 -0.68
C ARG A 16 6.84 -8.78 0.11
N TYR A 17 7.42 -8.72 1.30
CA TYR A 17 7.44 -7.51 2.09
C TYR A 17 8.29 -6.44 1.38
N LEU A 18 7.71 -5.26 1.18
CA LEU A 18 8.42 -4.12 0.57
C LEU A 18 8.95 -3.19 1.67
N TYR A 19 8.06 -2.57 2.44
CA TYR A 19 8.42 -1.70 3.56
C TYR A 19 7.23 -1.43 4.49
N ASN A 20 7.51 -0.93 5.69
CA ASN A 20 6.47 -0.40 6.59
C ASN A 20 6.31 1.10 6.36
N PRO A 21 5.18 1.56 5.81
CA PRO A 21 4.90 2.97 5.58
C PRO A 21 4.92 3.86 6.83
N ARG A 22 4.56 3.32 8.00
CA ARG A 22 4.56 4.04 9.29
C ARG A 22 5.11 3.14 10.38
N ILE A 23 5.93 3.67 11.28
CA ILE A 23 6.47 2.91 12.43
C ILE A 23 5.37 2.71 13.50
N ASP A 24 4.40 3.63 13.56
CA ASP A 24 3.34 3.67 14.57
C ASP A 24 2.07 2.88 14.17
N GLU A 25 1.97 2.45 12.91
CA GLU A 25 0.82 1.69 12.40
C GLU A 25 1.26 0.30 11.94
N SER A 26 0.47 -0.72 12.27
CA SER A 26 0.66 -2.10 11.82
C SER A 26 0.20 -2.29 10.37
N VAL A 27 0.57 -1.36 9.48
CA VAL A 27 0.27 -1.41 8.05
C VAL A 27 1.58 -1.57 7.30
N SER A 28 1.68 -2.62 6.48
CA SER A 28 2.82 -2.90 5.63
C SER A 28 2.44 -2.86 4.15
N LEU A 29 3.40 -2.51 3.30
CA LEU A 29 3.24 -2.66 1.86
C LEU A 29 3.88 -3.98 1.42
N ARG A 30 3.08 -4.83 0.77
CA ARG A 30 3.52 -6.15 0.29
C ARG A 30 3.19 -6.34 -1.18
N GLN A 31 4.07 -6.98 -1.93
CA GLN A 31 3.86 -7.34 -3.32
C GLN A 31 3.38 -8.79 -3.44
N CYS A 32 2.30 -9.01 -4.19
CA CYS A 32 1.85 -10.34 -4.56
C CYS A 32 2.80 -10.97 -5.59
N MET A 33 3.37 -12.14 -5.31
CA MET A 33 4.31 -12.79 -6.25
C MET A 33 3.62 -13.41 -7.48
N LYS A 34 2.29 -13.56 -7.48
CA LYS A 34 1.53 -14.13 -8.60
C LYS A 34 1.17 -13.12 -9.68
N CYS A 35 0.67 -11.95 -9.28
CA CYS A 35 0.24 -10.89 -10.20
C CYS A 35 1.12 -9.64 -10.13
N GLN A 36 2.14 -9.62 -9.27
CA GLN A 36 3.06 -8.50 -9.03
C GLN A 36 2.40 -7.22 -8.50
N ALA A 37 1.10 -7.24 -8.18
CA ALA A 37 0.38 -6.13 -7.60
C ALA A 37 0.91 -5.77 -6.20
N TRP A 38 0.98 -4.47 -5.92
CA TRP A 38 1.33 -3.94 -4.61
C TRP A 38 0.06 -3.81 -3.78
N LEU A 39 0.11 -4.34 -2.56
CA LEU A 39 -1.02 -4.45 -1.65
C LEU A 39 -0.64 -3.76 -0.35
N VAL A 40 -1.55 -2.92 0.15
CA VAL A 40 -1.50 -2.43 1.51
C VAL A 40 -2.10 -3.50 2.40
N VAL A 41 -1.37 -3.92 3.42
CA VAL A 41 -1.70 -5.05 4.29
C VAL A 41 -1.74 -4.58 5.74
N ASP A 42 -2.83 -4.86 6.42
CA ASP A 42 -2.92 -4.73 7.88
C ASP A 42 -2.28 -5.97 8.51
N GLU A 43 -1.16 -5.79 9.21
CA GLU A 43 -0.39 -6.89 9.80
C GLU A 43 -1.07 -7.49 11.03
N MET A 44 -1.88 -6.71 11.76
CA MET A 44 -2.63 -7.21 12.91
C MET A 44 -3.74 -8.17 12.49
N LYS A 45 -4.38 -7.91 11.35
CA LYS A 45 -5.43 -8.75 10.79
C LYS A 45 -4.91 -9.73 9.73
N SER A 46 -3.70 -9.52 9.22
CA SER A 46 -3.13 -10.26 8.09
C SER A 46 -4.00 -10.20 6.82
N GLU A 47 -4.59 -9.04 6.57
CA GLU A 47 -5.56 -8.78 5.48
C GLU A 47 -5.09 -7.67 4.55
N ALA A 48 -5.27 -7.86 3.24
CA ALA A 48 -5.01 -6.82 2.25
C ALA A 48 -6.19 -5.84 2.20
N THR A 49 -5.95 -4.58 2.54
CA THR A 49 -6.98 -3.53 2.61
C THR A 49 -7.20 -2.83 1.29
N ARG A 50 -6.14 -2.59 0.49
CA ARG A 50 -6.26 -1.97 -0.84
C ARG A 50 -5.09 -2.31 -1.76
N ILE A 51 -5.32 -2.17 -3.07
CA ILE A 51 -4.28 -2.27 -4.11
C ILE A 51 -3.65 -0.89 -4.26
N MET A 52 -2.33 -0.82 -4.38
CA MET A 52 -1.60 0.40 -4.71
C MET A 52 -1.25 0.37 -6.21
N GLN A 53 -1.61 1.42 -6.96
CA GLN A 53 -1.20 1.54 -8.37
C GLN A 53 0.19 2.18 -8.46
N GLY A 54 0.91 1.89 -9.55
CA GLY A 54 2.24 2.46 -9.79
C GLY A 54 2.18 3.99 -9.90
N GLY A 55 2.85 4.68 -8.98
CA GLY A 55 2.81 6.15 -8.87
C GLY A 55 1.74 6.69 -7.93
N GLU A 56 0.89 5.83 -7.34
CA GLU A 56 0.07 6.22 -6.19
C GLU A 56 0.89 6.10 -4.91
N ASP A 57 0.83 7.16 -4.14
CA ASP A 57 1.18 7.16 -2.75
C ASP A 57 0.17 6.30 -1.95
N PRO A 58 0.60 5.33 -1.11
CA PRO A 58 -0.32 4.47 -0.34
C PRO A 58 -1.21 5.26 0.66
N TRP A 59 -0.89 6.53 0.88
CA TRP A 59 -1.57 7.49 1.76
C TRP A 59 -2.76 8.21 1.09
N GLY A 60 -3.10 7.90 -0.17
CA GLY A 60 -4.03 8.68 -0.98
C GLY A 60 -3.32 9.88 -1.61
N LYS A 61 -3.78 10.32 -2.79
CA LYS A 61 -3.29 11.50 -3.53
C LYS A 61 -2.67 12.51 -2.57
N SER A 62 -1.42 12.89 -2.83
CA SER A 62 -0.71 13.99 -2.19
C SER A 62 -1.72 15.00 -1.63
N ALA A 63 -1.91 15.00 -0.32
CA ALA A 63 -2.76 15.98 0.33
C ALA A 63 -2.16 17.35 -0.01
N GLY A 64 -2.80 18.03 -0.97
CA GLY A 64 -2.55 19.36 -1.48
C GLY A 64 -1.24 20.04 -1.08
N ILE A 65 -0.21 19.92 -1.92
CA ILE A 65 0.62 21.09 -2.26
C ILE A 65 0.20 21.63 -3.64
N GLU A 66 -1.10 21.63 -3.92
CA GLU A 66 -1.66 22.27 -5.11
C GLU A 66 -1.94 23.77 -4.85
N ASN A 67 -1.54 24.31 -3.69
CA ASN A 67 -1.71 25.72 -3.32
C ASN A 67 -0.52 26.35 -2.58
N VAL A 68 0.71 25.83 -2.75
CA VAL A 68 1.93 26.52 -2.26
C VAL A 68 2.64 27.24 -3.41
N ALA A 69 1.83 27.85 -4.28
CA ALA A 69 2.28 28.73 -5.35
C ALA A 69 1.32 29.91 -5.48
N GLN A 70 1.07 30.62 -4.37
CA GLN A 70 0.69 32.03 -4.46
C GLN A 70 1.84 32.86 -3.89
N THR A 71 2.72 33.21 -4.81
CA THR A 71 3.74 34.24 -4.75
C THR A 71 3.31 35.46 -3.94
N THR A 72 4.19 35.83 -3.02
CA THR A 72 4.55 37.21 -2.60
C THR A 72 3.74 38.35 -3.23
N GLN A 73 3.07 39.14 -2.39
CA GLN A 73 2.92 40.58 -2.58
C GLN A 73 2.92 41.28 -1.22
#